data_AF-A0A258HB03-F1
#
_entry.id   AF-A0A258HB03-F1
#
_cell.length_a   1.000
_cell.length_b   1.000
_cell.length_c   1.000
_cell.angle_alpha   90.00
_cell.angle_beta   90.00
_cell.angle_gamma   90.00
#
_symmetry.space_group_name_H-M   'P 1'
#
loop_
_entity.id
_entity.type
_entity.pdbx_description
1 polymer ?
#
loop_
_entity_poly.entity_id
_entity_poly.type
_entity_poly.pdbx_seq_one_letter_code
_entity_poly.pdbx_strand_id
1 'polypeptide(L)'
;MSVTVHDISTMTRDHYYNRTQAYTAGAASGLDYDIARNYPGVFDETSAGRDAVRADLIAAEYRSMSVPDLNTISETPTWLLPGSACNAVGTEPLPGRTFIVSVEFSDTYNGFPDTYRADVHVTLLDGELYHYVPTC
;
A
#
# COMPACT_ATOMS: atom_id res chain seq x y z
N MET A 1 -4.86 20.98 12.96
CA MET A 1 -4.49 20.16 14.13
C MET A 1 -3.14 19.53 13.83
N SER A 2 -2.18 19.52 14.77
CA SER A 2 -0.92 18.82 14.56
C SER A 2 -1.16 17.32 14.75
N VAL A 3 -1.03 16.53 13.69
CA VAL A 3 -1.14 15.07 13.77
C VAL A 3 0.07 14.52 14.53
N THR A 4 -0.17 13.79 15.60
CA THR A 4 0.85 13.22 16.48
C THR A 4 1.35 11.87 15.96
N VAL A 5 2.46 11.36 16.52
CA VAL A 5 2.94 9.99 16.22
C VAL A 5 1.90 8.94 16.62
N HIS A 6 1.16 9.16 17.72
CA HIS A 6 0.10 8.25 18.17
C HIS A 6 -1.06 8.15 17.17
N ASP A 7 -1.43 9.27 16.56
CA ASP A 7 -2.46 9.31 15.53
C ASP A 7 -2.01 8.47 14.32
N ILE A 8 -0.76 8.64 13.88
CA ILE A 8 -0.19 7.86 12.78
C ILE A 8 -0.12 6.37 13.10
N SER A 9 0.29 5.96 14.30
CA SER A 9 0.30 4.54 14.66
C SER A 9 -1.09 3.91 14.58
N THR A 10 -2.13 4.64 14.98
CA THR A 10 -3.52 4.18 14.90
C THR A 10 -3.99 4.10 13.45
N MET A 11 -3.77 5.16 12.67
CA MET A 11 -4.14 5.19 11.26
C MET A 11 -3.42 4.09 10.46
N THR A 12 -2.13 3.86 10.72
CA THR A 12 -1.34 2.80 10.06
C THR A 12 -1.87 1.41 10.42
N ARG A 13 -2.20 1.17 11.69
CA ARG A 13 -2.83 -0.09 12.11
C ARG A 13 -4.14 -0.33 11.37
N ASP A 14 -5.02 0.68 11.36
CA ASP A 14 -6.34 0.57 10.74
C ASP A 14 -6.23 0.39 9.22
N HIS A 15 -5.29 1.09 8.58
CA HIS A 15 -5.01 0.96 7.15
C HIS A 15 -4.63 -0.49 6.77
N TYR A 16 -3.66 -1.10 7.46
CA TYR A 16 -3.23 -2.48 7.13
C TYR A 16 -4.21 -3.55 7.60
N TYR A 17 -4.96 -3.29 8.68
CA TYR A 17 -6.07 -4.15 9.10
C TYR A 17 -7.17 -4.18 8.01
N ASN A 18 -7.62 -3.01 7.54
CA ASN A 18 -8.65 -2.92 6.51
C ASN A 18 -8.18 -3.52 5.18
N ARG A 19 -6.91 -3.33 4.81
CA ARG A 19 -6.28 -4.02 3.67
C ARG A 19 -6.41 -5.53 3.80
N THR A 20 -6.03 -6.08 4.96
CA THR A 20 -6.11 -7.52 5.25
C THR A 20 -7.55 -8.03 5.18
N GLN A 21 -8.53 -7.28 5.71
CA GLN A 21 -9.95 -7.63 5.60
C GLN A 21 -10.42 -7.64 4.14
N ALA A 22 -9.97 -6.69 3.32
CA ALA A 22 -10.30 -6.63 1.91
C ALA A 22 -9.77 -7.85 1.14
N TYR A 23 -8.51 -8.24 1.34
CA TYR A 23 -7.95 -9.46 0.73
C TYR A 23 -8.54 -10.76 1.29
N THR A 24 -9.00 -10.75 2.54
CA THR A 24 -9.75 -11.89 3.12
C THR A 24 -11.11 -12.07 2.42
N ALA A 25 -11.76 -10.98 2.01
CA ALA A 25 -12.98 -11.03 1.21
C ALA A 25 -12.73 -11.49 -0.24
N GLY A 26 -11.52 -11.28 -0.76
CA GLY A 26 -11.04 -11.82 -2.03
C GLY A 26 -10.05 -10.89 -2.74
N ALA A 27 -9.31 -11.44 -3.71
CA ALA A 27 -8.30 -10.70 -4.47
C ALA A 27 -8.84 -9.41 -5.10
N ALA A 28 -10.05 -9.46 -5.67
CA ALA A 28 -10.69 -8.28 -6.28
C ALA A 28 -10.92 -7.16 -5.26
N SER A 29 -11.46 -7.49 -4.09
CA SER A 29 -11.71 -6.52 -3.01
C SER A 29 -10.42 -5.94 -2.45
N GLY A 30 -9.38 -6.77 -2.28
CA GLY A 30 -8.05 -6.33 -1.86
C GLY A 30 -7.41 -5.35 -2.84
N LEU A 31 -7.51 -5.64 -4.15
CA LEU A 31 -7.03 -4.74 -5.19
C LEU A 31 -7.80 -3.43 -5.25
N ASP A 32 -9.13 -3.47 -5.11
CA ASP A 32 -9.94 -2.25 -5.05
C ASP A 32 -9.55 -1.37 -3.84
N TYR A 33 -9.24 -2.00 -2.70
CA TYR A 33 -8.71 -1.29 -1.54
C TYR A 33 -7.34 -0.67 -1.84
N ASP A 34 -6.41 -1.44 -2.42
CA ASP A 34 -5.06 -0.96 -2.72
C ASP A 34 -5.08 0.20 -3.72
N ILE A 35 -5.97 0.18 -4.72
CA ILE A 35 -6.15 1.28 -5.68
C ILE A 35 -6.76 2.50 -4.98
N ALA A 36 -7.85 2.34 -4.23
CA ALA A 36 -8.52 3.44 -3.54
C ALA A 36 -7.64 4.11 -2.47
N ARG A 37 -6.65 3.39 -1.95
CA ARG A 37 -5.66 3.89 -0.98
C ARG A 37 -4.30 4.16 -1.59
N ASN A 38 -4.15 4.05 -2.91
CA ASN A 38 -2.94 4.50 -3.58
C ASN A 38 -2.86 6.02 -3.55
N TYR A 39 -1.64 6.55 -3.46
CA TYR A 39 -1.47 7.99 -3.43
C TYR A 39 -2.07 8.63 -4.70
N PRO A 40 -2.94 9.65 -4.58
CA PRO A 40 -3.62 10.25 -5.72
C PRO A 40 -2.66 10.78 -6.78
N GLY A 41 -2.91 10.46 -8.04
CA GLY A 41 -2.11 10.96 -9.18
C GLY A 41 -0.77 10.25 -9.41
N VAL A 42 -0.44 9.23 -8.61
CA VAL A 42 0.77 8.41 -8.80
C VAL A 42 0.49 7.15 -9.62
N PHE A 43 -0.63 6.49 -9.36
CA PHE A 43 -1.01 5.25 -10.04
C PHE A 43 -1.65 5.53 -11.39
N ASP A 44 -1.15 4.90 -12.44
CA ASP A 44 -1.77 4.91 -13.75
C ASP A 44 -2.91 3.88 -13.81
N GLU A 45 -4.09 4.33 -13.38
CA GLU A 45 -5.32 3.56 -13.46
C GLU A 45 -5.71 3.16 -14.89
N THR A 46 -5.14 3.81 -15.90
CA THR A 46 -5.44 3.58 -17.33
C THR A 46 -4.46 2.63 -18.01
N SER A 47 -3.45 2.15 -17.28
CA SER A 47 -2.46 1.22 -17.82
C SER A 47 -3.11 -0.10 -18.23
N ALA A 48 -2.85 -0.54 -19.47
CA ALA A 48 -3.38 -1.81 -20.00
C ALA A 48 -2.90 -3.04 -19.19
N GLY A 49 -1.80 -2.91 -18.44
CA GLY A 49 -1.30 -3.95 -17.53
C GLY A 49 -2.22 -4.21 -16.34
N ARG A 50 -2.97 -3.21 -15.88
CA ARG A 50 -3.83 -3.31 -14.68
C ARG A 50 -4.87 -4.42 -14.80
N ASP A 51 -5.61 -4.46 -15.90
CA ASP A 51 -6.71 -5.42 -16.06
C ASP A 51 -6.17 -6.85 -16.19
N ALA A 52 -5.02 -7.02 -16.83
CA ALA A 52 -4.34 -8.31 -16.91
C ALA A 52 -3.86 -8.79 -15.53
N VAL A 53 -3.20 -7.92 -14.75
CA VAL A 53 -2.73 -8.25 -13.39
C VAL A 53 -3.89 -8.52 -12.46
N ARG A 54 -4.97 -7.75 -12.55
CA ARG A 54 -6.20 -7.99 -11.79
C ARG A 54 -6.80 -9.36 -12.11
N ALA A 55 -6.91 -9.71 -13.39
CA ALA A 55 -7.44 -11.00 -13.81
C ALA A 55 -6.57 -12.16 -13.31
N ASP A 56 -5.24 -12.01 -13.39
CA ASP A 56 -4.27 -13.00 -12.90
C ASP A 56 -4.39 -13.22 -11.39
N LEU A 57 -4.38 -12.14 -10.59
CA LEU A 57 -4.48 -12.24 -9.14
C LEU A 57 -5.82 -12.84 -8.68
N ILE A 58 -6.92 -12.55 -9.39
CA ILE A 58 -8.21 -13.19 -9.12
C ILE A 58 -8.16 -14.69 -9.46
N ALA A 59 -7.61 -15.05 -10.62
CA ALA A 59 -7.49 -16.45 -11.03
C ALA A 59 -6.56 -17.25 -10.10
N ALA A 60 -5.52 -16.61 -9.56
CA ALA A 60 -4.58 -17.19 -8.61
C ALA A 60 -5.11 -17.27 -7.18
N GLU A 61 -6.35 -16.83 -6.94
CA GLU A 61 -6.97 -16.70 -5.61
C GLU A 61 -6.06 -15.95 -4.63
N TYR A 62 -5.42 -14.87 -5.10
CA TYR A 62 -4.42 -14.16 -4.32
C TYR A 62 -4.99 -13.62 -3.00
N ARG A 63 -4.25 -13.86 -1.91
CA ARG A 63 -4.54 -13.35 -0.57
C ARG A 63 -3.32 -12.66 -0.03
N SER A 64 -3.54 -11.63 0.77
CA SER A 64 -2.47 -10.92 1.47
C SER A 64 -2.94 -10.57 2.88
N MET A 65 -2.08 -10.84 3.85
CA MET A 65 -2.18 -10.30 5.20
C MET A 65 -1.03 -9.33 5.41
N SER A 66 -1.28 -8.25 6.16
CA SER A 66 -0.27 -7.22 6.42
C SER A 66 -0.26 -6.85 7.90
N VAL A 67 0.91 -6.95 8.53
CA VAL A 67 1.10 -6.63 9.94
C VAL A 67 2.19 -5.55 10.08
N PRO A 68 1.83 -4.28 10.36
CA PRO A 68 2.80 -3.22 10.56
C PRO A 68 3.46 -3.28 11.94
N ASP A 69 4.78 -3.10 12.01
CA ASP A 69 5.50 -2.85 13.26
C ASP A 69 5.45 -1.36 13.60
N LEU A 70 4.49 -1.01 14.47
CA LEU A 70 4.22 0.38 14.82
C LEU A 70 5.38 1.08 15.56
N ASN A 71 6.36 0.33 16.07
CA ASN A 71 7.55 0.89 16.72
C ASN A 71 8.60 1.39 15.71
N THR A 72 8.45 1.02 14.43
CA THR A 72 9.35 1.43 13.35
C THR A 72 8.92 2.71 12.64
N ILE A 73 7.74 3.23 12.98
CA ILE A 73 7.17 4.43 12.35
C ILE A 73 8.10 5.62 12.58
N SER A 74 8.60 6.18 11.49
CA SER A 74 9.42 7.39 11.51
C SER A 74 9.08 8.29 10.33
N GLU A 75 9.19 9.61 10.53
CA GLU A 75 9.00 10.56 9.43
C GLU A 75 10.10 10.43 8.39
N THR A 76 9.71 10.43 7.11
CA THR A 76 10.62 10.37 5.97
C THR A 76 10.32 11.53 5.02
N PRO A 77 10.86 12.73 5.27
CA PRO A 77 10.54 13.93 4.49
C PRO A 77 11.18 13.92 3.09
N THR A 78 12.16 13.05 2.87
CA THR A 78 12.91 12.95 1.62
C THR A 78 12.98 11.49 1.19
N TRP A 79 12.12 11.12 0.25
CA TRP A 79 12.15 9.81 -0.39
C TRP A 79 11.81 9.98 -1.87
N LEU A 80 12.22 9.00 -2.68
CA LEU A 80 11.97 8.98 -4.11
C LEU A 80 11.02 7.83 -4.41
N LEU A 81 10.00 8.10 -5.23
CA LEU A 81 9.15 7.05 -5.75
C LEU A 81 9.83 6.46 -6.99
N PRO A 82 10.34 5.21 -6.93
CA PRO A 82 10.85 4.56 -8.13
C PRO A 82 9.69 4.40 -9.12
N GLY A 83 9.91 4.84 -10.36
CA GLY A 83 8.93 4.58 -11.42
C GLY A 83 8.78 3.09 -11.67
N SER A 84 7.57 2.68 -12.04
CA SER A 84 7.26 1.32 -12.49
C SER A 84 6.40 1.39 -13.75
N ALA A 85 5.96 0.24 -14.25
CA ALA A 85 5.05 0.19 -15.40
C ALA A 85 3.70 0.91 -15.13
N CYS A 86 3.32 1.12 -13.86
CA CYS A 86 2.05 1.77 -13.48
C CYS A 86 2.17 2.84 -12.42
N ASN A 87 3.39 3.24 -12.06
CA ASN A 87 3.64 4.37 -11.18
C ASN A 87 4.50 5.40 -11.93
N ALA A 88 4.06 6.65 -11.92
CA ALA A 88 4.90 7.75 -12.37
C ALA A 88 6.19 7.82 -11.53
N VAL A 89 7.33 8.15 -12.16
CA VAL A 89 8.55 8.47 -11.42
C VAL A 89 8.31 9.75 -10.61
N GLY A 90 8.48 9.69 -9.29
CA GLY A 90 8.41 10.85 -8.41
C GLY A 90 9.81 11.29 -7.98
N THR A 91 10.23 12.49 -8.37
CA THR A 91 11.52 13.08 -7.97
C THR A 91 11.42 14.12 -6.86
N GLU A 92 10.21 14.46 -6.42
CA GLU A 92 9.94 15.44 -5.38
C GLU A 92 9.09 14.82 -4.26
N PRO A 93 9.24 15.27 -3.00
CA PRO A 93 8.39 14.83 -1.92
C PRO A 93 6.93 15.23 -2.22
N LEU A 94 6.08 14.21 -2.33
CA LEU A 94 4.66 14.40 -2.62
C LEU A 94 3.97 15.19 -1.49
N PRO A 95 2.92 15.98 -1.80
CA PRO A 95 2.15 16.69 -0.80
C PRO A 95 1.70 15.79 0.35
N GLY A 96 1.79 16.30 1.58
CA GLY A 96 1.44 15.57 2.80
C GLY A 96 2.64 15.28 3.67
N ARG A 97 2.45 14.44 4.68
CA ARG A 97 3.52 13.97 5.59
C ARG A 97 3.74 12.50 5.37
N THR A 98 4.95 12.12 4.97
CA THR A 98 5.29 10.72 4.70
C THR A 98 6.00 10.11 5.89
N PHE A 99 5.65 8.87 6.17
CA PHE A 99 6.26 8.03 7.20
C PHE A 99 6.72 6.73 6.55
N ILE A 100 7.83 6.20 7.05
CA ILE A 100 8.26 4.83 6.74
C ILE A 100 7.84 3.92 7.89
N VAL A 101 7.35 2.74 7.55
CA VAL A 101 6.94 1.70 8.50
C VAL A 101 7.37 0.34 7.97
N SER A 102 7.89 -0.51 8.84
CA SER A 102 8.19 -1.90 8.49
C SER A 102 6.92 -2.73 8.57
N VAL A 103 6.61 -3.47 7.51
CA VAL A 103 5.40 -4.29 7.40
C VAL A 103 5.79 -5.70 7.00
N GLU A 104 5.27 -6.66 7.75
CA GLU A 104 5.33 -8.08 7.39
C GLU A 104 4.12 -8.40 6.53
N PHE A 105 4.37 -8.97 5.35
CA PHE A 105 3.36 -9.45 4.42
C PHE A 105 3.37 -10.97 4.43
N SER A 106 2.18 -11.56 4.54
CA SER A 106 1.97 -12.99 4.35
C SER A 106 1.01 -13.17 3.19
N ASP A 107 1.56 -13.54 2.05
CA ASP A 107 0.85 -13.62 0.79
C ASP A 107 0.60 -15.08 0.40
N THR A 108 -0.39 -15.31 -0.44
CA THR A 108 -0.62 -16.61 -1.06
C THR A 108 -1.00 -16.37 -2.50
N TYR A 109 -0.27 -16.98 -3.43
CA TYR A 109 -0.51 -16.90 -4.86
C TYR A 109 -0.54 -18.32 -5.44
N ASN A 110 -1.64 -18.72 -6.09
CA ASN A 110 -1.86 -20.11 -6.56
C ASN A 110 -1.67 -21.16 -5.44
N GLY A 111 -2.05 -20.82 -4.22
CA GLY A 111 -1.88 -21.69 -3.04
C GLY A 111 -0.44 -21.80 -2.51
N PHE A 112 0.53 -21.11 -3.12
CA PHE A 112 1.90 -21.04 -2.62
C PHE A 112 2.03 -19.86 -1.64
N PRO A 113 2.31 -20.12 -0.35
CA PRO A 113 2.50 -19.06 0.63
C PRO A 113 3.88 -18.43 0.46
N ASP A 114 3.95 -17.11 0.61
CA ASP A 114 5.19 -16.36 0.75
C ASP A 114 5.09 -15.42 1.96
N THR A 115 6.20 -15.18 2.64
CA THR A 115 6.24 -14.25 3.77
C THR A 115 7.52 -13.45 3.72
N TYR A 116 7.36 -12.15 3.66
CA TYR A 116 8.47 -11.22 3.57
C TYR A 116 8.20 -9.97 4.40
N ARG A 117 9.25 -9.23 4.70
CA ARG A 117 9.18 -7.95 5.38
C ARG A 117 9.71 -6.86 4.46
N ALA A 118 9.00 -5.75 4.40
CA ALA A 118 9.41 -4.58 3.63
C ALA A 118 9.18 -3.29 4.40
N ASP A 119 10.06 -2.33 4.21
CA ASP A 119 9.83 -0.97 4.66
C ASP A 119 9.03 -0.24 3.58
N VAL A 120 7.85 0.24 3.97
CA VAL A 120 6.88 0.85 3.06
C VAL A 120 6.62 2.29 3.47
N HIS A 121 6.38 3.11 2.46
CA HIS A 121 6.06 4.52 2.65
C HIS A 121 4.54 4.68 2.72
N VAL A 122 4.07 5.39 3.75
CA VAL A 122 2.67 5.82 3.86
C VAL A 122 2.62 7.33 4.00
N THR A 123 1.76 7.98 3.24
CA THR A 123 1.63 9.45 3.22
C THR A 123 0.28 9.85 3.77
N LEU A 124 0.31 10.71 4.78
CA LEU A 124 -0.86 11.41 5.29
C LEU A 124 -1.17 12.62 4.42
N LEU A 125 -2.33 12.60 3.77
CA LEU A 125 -2.87 13.71 2.98
C LEU A 125 -4.35 13.87 3.30
N ASP A 126 -4.80 15.09 3.57
CA ASP A 126 -6.20 15.44 3.85
C ASP A 126 -6.91 14.56 4.92
N GLY A 127 -6.14 14.05 5.89
CA GLY A 127 -6.65 13.22 6.99
C GLY A 127 -6.73 11.73 6.68
N GLU A 128 -6.24 11.29 5.53
CA GLU A 128 -6.18 9.88 5.12
C GLU A 128 -4.74 9.40 4.92
N LEU A 129 -4.50 8.11 5.21
CA LEU A 129 -3.25 7.46 4.84
C LEU A 129 -3.38 6.80 3.47
N TYR A 130 -2.44 7.15 2.61
CA TYR A 130 -2.22 6.52 1.31
C TYR A 130 -0.90 5.76 1.33
N HIS A 131 -0.85 4.64 0.60
CA HIS A 131 0.38 3.89 0.36
C HIS A 131 0.84 4.08 -1.09
N TYR A 132 1.93 3.42 -1.44
CA TYR A 132 2.45 3.34 -2.80
C TYR A 132 2.53 1.88 -3.19
N VAL A 133 1.54 1.40 -3.95
CA VAL A 133 1.58 0.03 -4.50
C VAL A 133 1.77 0.09 -6.00
N PRO A 134 2.87 -0.48 -6.55
CA PRO A 134 2.91 -0.82 -7.95
C PRO A 134 1.97 -2.02 -8.15
N THR A 135 0.68 -1.77 -8.37
CA THR A 135 -0.31 -2.83 -8.69
C THR A 135 -0.32 -3.13 -10.18
N CYS A 136 0.88 -3.31 -10.73
CA CYS A 136 1.14 -4.09 -11.91
C CYS A 136 2.52 -4.76 -11.78
#